data_AF-A0A972CFR8-F1
#
_entry.id   AF-A0A972CFR8-F1
#
_cell.length_a   1.000
_cell.length_b   1.000
_cell.length_c   1.000
_cell.angle_alpha   90.00
_cell.angle_beta   90.00
_cell.angle_gamma   90.00
#
_symmetry.space_group_name_H-M   'P 1'
#
loop_
_entity.id
_entity.type
_entity.pdbx_description
1 polymer ?
#
loop_
_entity_poly.entity_id
_entity_poly.type
_entity_poly.pdbx_seq_one_letter_code
_entity_poly.pdbx_strand_id
1 'polypeptide(L)'
;MEKNFIGLKGVADRVYKHFLNTPEQQTQKEKLYASIRDAEIEWKLAEKRFNEATDPDLIDYATYDILAAKSRYEYLLKCAKRLREQQAQALNYTDE
;
A
#
# COMPACT_ATOMS: atom_id res chain seq x y z
N MET A 1 4.78 -40.65 -24.18
CA MET A 1 3.67 -40.76 -23.21
C MET A 1 3.81 -39.65 -22.18
N GLU A 2 3.22 -38.50 -22.47
CA GLU A 2 3.21 -37.36 -21.56
C GLU A 2 2.17 -37.61 -20.45
N LYS A 3 2.64 -37.80 -19.22
CA LYS A 3 1.77 -37.90 -18.06
C LYS A 3 1.62 -36.50 -17.46
N ASN A 4 0.49 -35.88 -17.78
CA ASN A 4 -0.01 -34.63 -17.20
C ASN A 4 -0.26 -34.79 -15.69
N PHE A 5 0.76 -34.54 -14.87
CA PHE A 5 0.65 -34.43 -13.41
C PHE A 5 0.27 -32.99 -13.03
N ILE A 6 -0.97 -32.61 -13.37
CA ILE A 6 -1.49 -31.24 -13.17
C ILE A 6 -1.88 -30.99 -11.69
N GLY A 7 -2.06 -32.04 -10.88
CA GLY A 7 -2.53 -31.93 -9.49
C GLY A 7 -1.47 -31.72 -8.40
N LEU A 8 -0.24 -32.26 -8.54
CA LEU A 8 0.75 -32.21 -7.45
C LEU A 8 1.55 -30.92 -7.39
N LYS A 9 1.79 -30.25 -8.52
CA LYS A 9 2.67 -29.06 -8.56
C LYS A 9 2.11 -27.92 -7.69
N GLY A 10 0.79 -27.71 -7.69
CA GLY A 10 0.15 -26.63 -6.93
C GLY A 10 0.04 -26.86 -5.43
N VAL A 11 0.04 -28.12 -4.96
CA VAL A 11 0.02 -28.45 -3.53
C VAL A 11 1.45 -28.44 -2.97
N ALA A 12 2.39 -29.05 -3.70
CA ALA A 12 3.80 -29.05 -3.32
C ALA A 12 4.37 -27.62 -3.25
N ASP A 13 4.04 -26.75 -4.19
CA ASP A 13 4.48 -25.34 -4.19
C ASP A 13 3.99 -24.55 -2.96
N ARG A 14 2.74 -24.78 -2.53
CA ARG A 14 2.14 -24.13 -1.37
C ARG A 14 2.80 -24.56 -0.06
N VAL A 15 3.02 -25.87 0.08
CA VAL A 15 3.69 -26.45 1.24
C VAL A 15 5.16 -26.01 1.28
N TYR A 16 5.84 -26.02 0.13
CA TYR A 16 7.24 -25.60 0.00
C TYR A 16 7.46 -24.13 0.38
N LYS A 17 6.57 -23.22 -0.05
CA LYS A 17 6.62 -21.80 0.35
C LYS A 17 6.44 -21.59 1.85
N HIS A 18 5.56 -22.37 2.48
CA HIS A 18 5.32 -22.29 3.92
C HIS A 18 6.52 -22.81 4.74
N PHE A 19 7.18 -23.88 4.29
CA PHE A 19 8.39 -24.40 4.95
C PHE A 19 9.62 -23.50 4.78
N LEU A 20 9.73 -22.77 3.67
CA LEU A 20 10.87 -21.90 3.40
C LEU A 20 10.77 -20.50 4.01
N ASN A 21 9.68 -20.18 4.72
CA ASN A 21 9.45 -18.86 5.32
C ASN A 21 9.65 -17.72 4.30
N THR A 22 9.36 -18.00 3.03
CA THR A 22 9.54 -17.03 1.95
C THR A 22 8.49 -15.95 2.15
N PRO A 23 8.87 -14.70 2.44
CA PRO A 23 7.89 -13.65 2.62
C PRO A 23 7.10 -13.53 1.32
N GLU A 24 5.79 -13.73 1.41
CA GLU A 24 4.88 -13.54 0.29
C GLU A 24 5.14 -12.14 -0.28
N GLN A 25 5.60 -12.09 -1.55
CA GLN A 25 5.90 -10.82 -2.19
C GLN A 25 4.61 -10.04 -2.31
N GLN A 26 4.43 -9.04 -1.45
CA GLN A 26 3.26 -8.15 -1.51
C GLN A 26 3.13 -7.56 -2.91
N THR A 27 1.92 -7.67 -3.45
CA THR A 27 1.55 -7.02 -4.70
C THR A 27 1.75 -5.51 -4.59
N GLN A 28 1.96 -4.84 -5.72
CA GLN A 28 2.07 -3.38 -5.76
C GLN A 28 0.82 -2.69 -5.17
N LYS A 29 -0.35 -3.33 -5.32
CA LYS A 29 -1.61 -2.88 -4.74
C LYS A 29 -1.55 -2.92 -3.22
N GLU A 30 -1.15 -4.03 -2.63
CA GLU A 30 -1.05 -4.20 -1.17
C GLU A 30 -0.06 -3.20 -0.56
N LYS A 31 1.10 -3.00 -1.18
CA LYS A 31 2.09 -2.00 -0.75
C LYS A 31 1.54 -0.58 -0.75
N LEU A 32 0.76 -0.24 -1.78
CA LEU A 32 0.10 1.06 -1.89
C LEU A 32 -0.93 1.27 -0.77
N TYR A 33 -1.78 0.27 -0.51
CA TYR A 33 -2.76 0.36 0.58
C TYR A 33 -2.12 0.37 1.97
N ALA A 34 -1.01 -0.36 2.16
CA ALA A 34 -0.21 -0.24 3.39
C ALA A 34 0.31 1.18 3.55
N SER A 35 0.92 1.75 2.50
CA SER A 35 1.44 3.12 2.51
C SER A 35 0.37 4.17 2.79
N ILE A 36 -0.86 3.97 2.32
CA ILE A 36 -2.00 4.85 2.63
C ILE A 36 -2.34 4.82 4.11
N ARG A 37 -2.41 3.62 4.71
CA ARG A 37 -2.67 3.46 6.14
C ARG A 37 -1.57 4.12 6.98
N ASP A 38 -0.32 3.91 6.60
CA ASP A 38 0.82 4.53 7.27
C ASP A 38 0.76 6.06 7.18
N ALA A 39 0.45 6.61 6.00
CA ALA A 39 0.31 8.05 5.82
C ALA A 39 -0.87 8.64 6.61
N GLU A 40 -1.97 7.91 6.77
CA GLU A 40 -3.10 8.33 7.60
C GLU A 40 -2.71 8.38 9.09
N ILE A 41 -1.97 7.38 9.57
CA ILE A 41 -1.45 7.33 10.95
C ILE A 41 -0.49 8.51 11.18
N GLU A 42 0.45 8.73 10.27
CA GLU A 42 1.40 9.85 10.35
C GLU A 42 0.67 11.20 10.35
N TRP A 43 -0.35 11.37 9.52
CA TRP A 43 -1.12 12.61 9.52
C TRP A 43 -1.85 12.84 10.84
N LYS A 44 -2.49 11.81 11.42
CA LYS A 44 -3.10 11.91 12.76
C LYS A 44 -2.07 12.23 13.85
N LEU A 45 -0.86 11.70 13.73
CA LEU A 45 0.21 11.99 14.67
C LEU A 45 0.72 13.43 14.54
N ALA A 46 0.90 13.92 13.31
CA ALA A 46 1.27 15.30 13.02
C ALA A 46 0.19 16.29 13.49
N GLU A 47 -1.09 15.95 13.36
CA GLU A 47 -2.21 16.74 13.90
C GLU A 47 -2.12 16.85 15.43
N LYS A 48 -1.82 15.75 16.13
CA LYS A 48 -1.59 15.79 17.59
C LYS A 48 -0.39 16.68 17.94
N ARG A 49 0.74 16.52 17.25
CA ARG A 49 1.94 17.36 17.46
C ARG A 49 1.62 18.85 17.29
N PHE A 50 0.88 19.20 16.24
CA PHE A 50 0.45 20.57 15.98
C PHE A 50 -0.43 21.13 17.11
N ASN A 51 -1.39 20.33 17.59
CA ASN A 51 -2.29 20.74 18.68
C ASN A 51 -1.57 20.87 20.05
N GLU A 52 -0.49 20.13 20.26
CA GLU A 52 0.28 20.13 21.51
C GLU A 52 1.46 21.12 21.50
N ALA A 53 1.87 21.62 20.32
CA ALA A 53 2.98 22.55 20.18
C ALA A 53 2.64 23.91 20.81
N THR A 54 3.51 24.37 21.72
CA THR A 54 3.35 25.65 22.44
C THR A 54 4.56 26.57 22.27
N ASP A 55 5.73 26.00 21.98
CA ASP A 55 6.92 26.76 21.63
C ASP A 55 6.82 27.25 20.17
N PRO A 56 7.11 28.54 19.88
CA PRO A 56 7.00 29.10 18.53
C PRO A 56 7.78 28.34 17.45
N ASP A 57 9.01 27.89 17.74
CA ASP A 57 9.83 27.17 16.78
C ASP A 57 9.25 25.76 16.52
N LEU A 58 8.64 25.16 17.55
CA LEU A 58 7.94 23.88 17.42
C LEU A 58 6.59 24.02 16.69
N ILE A 59 5.91 25.16 16.80
CA ILE A 59 4.69 25.46 16.04
C ILE A 59 5.01 25.55 14.56
N ASP A 60 6.09 26.24 14.19
CA ASP A 60 6.54 26.31 12.80
C ASP A 60 6.85 24.91 12.25
N TYR A 61 7.64 24.12 12.99
CA TYR A 61 7.91 22.73 12.64
C TYR A 61 6.62 21.91 12.47
N ALA A 62 5.71 21.95 13.45
CA ALA A 62 4.49 21.16 13.43
C ALA A 62 3.54 21.57 12.30
N THR A 63 3.57 22.85 11.91
CA THR A 63 2.84 23.38 10.74
C THR A 63 3.33 22.72 9.45
N TYR A 64 4.64 22.66 9.24
CA TYR A 64 5.19 21.99 8.07
C TYR A 64 4.95 20.47 8.10
N ASP A 65 5.07 19.84 9.27
CA ASP A 65 4.85 18.40 9.46
C ASP A 65 3.41 18.00 9.07
N ILE A 66 2.39 18.69 9.60
CA ILE A 66 0.99 18.36 9.31
C ILE A 66 0.65 18.58 7.83
N LEU A 67 1.18 19.63 7.20
CA LEU A 67 0.97 19.91 5.78
C LEU A 67 1.62 18.85 4.89
N ALA A 68 2.84 18.43 5.21
CA ALA A 68 3.56 17.39 4.48
C ALA A 68 2.86 16.03 4.61
N ALA A 69 2.46 15.64 5.83
CA ALA A 69 1.78 14.38 6.08
C ALA A 69 0.44 14.29 5.33
N LYS A 70 -0.37 15.36 5.38
CA LYS A 70 -1.63 15.46 4.64
C LYS A 70 -1.41 15.37 3.12
N SER A 71 -0.44 16.11 2.60
CA SER A 71 -0.11 16.11 1.16
C SER A 71 0.30 14.72 0.68
N ARG A 72 1.12 14.00 1.46
CA ARG A 72 1.51 12.62 1.18
C ARG A 72 0.30 11.68 1.15
N TYR A 73 -0.58 11.77 2.14
CA TYR A 73 -1.81 10.97 2.21
C TYR A 73 -2.69 11.19 0.97
N GLU A 74 -2.98 12.45 0.63
CA GLU A 74 -3.79 12.81 -0.55
C GLU A 74 -3.16 12.32 -1.87
N TYR A 75 -1.85 12.42 -2.01
CA TYR A 75 -1.13 11.89 -3.17
C TYR A 75 -1.33 10.38 -3.31
N LEU A 76 -1.20 9.62 -2.22
CA LEU A 76 -1.36 8.17 -2.25
C LEU A 76 -2.81 7.76 -2.56
N LEU A 77 -3.82 8.49 -2.09
CA LEU A 77 -5.21 8.27 -2.50
C LEU A 77 -5.41 8.48 -4.01
N LYS A 78 -4.78 9.51 -4.59
CA LYS A 78 -4.80 9.73 -6.05
C LYS A 78 -4.13 8.58 -6.79
N CYS A 79 -3.04 8.01 -6.27
CA CYS A 79 -2.41 6.80 -6.82
C CYS A 79 -3.37 5.60 -6.80
N ALA A 80 -4.07 5.37 -5.69
CA ALA A 80 -5.01 4.26 -5.58
C ALA A 80 -6.21 4.41 -6.53
N LYS A 81 -6.68 5.63 -6.76
CA LYS A 81 -7.70 5.92 -7.77
C LYS A 81 -7.22 5.56 -9.18
N ARG A 82 -6.04 6.04 -9.59
CA ARG A 82 -5.44 5.72 -10.90
C ARG A 82 -5.25 4.22 -11.10
N LEU A 83 -4.78 3.50 -10.08
CA LEU A 83 -4.60 2.05 -10.14
C LEU A 83 -5.94 1.33 -10.41
N ARG A 84 -7.03 1.79 -9.79
CA ARG A 84 -8.37 1.24 -10.01
C ARG A 84 -8.87 1.49 -11.44
N GLU A 85 -8.65 2.70 -11.95
CA GLU A 85 -9.02 3.08 -13.32
C GLU A 85 -8.26 2.24 -14.36
N GLN A 86 -6.95 2.04 -14.16
CA GLN A 86 -6.13 1.17 -15.02
C GLN A 86 -6.61 -0.29 -15.00
N GLN A 87 -6.99 -0.82 -13.83
CA GLN A 87 -7.55 -2.16 -13.70
C GLN A 87 -8.89 -2.30 -14.42
N ALA A 88 -9.76 -1.29 -14.32
CA ALA A 88 -11.05 -1.27 -15.02
C ALA A 88 -10.87 -1.19 -16.55
N GLN A 89 -9.92 -0.40 -17.04
CA GLN A 89 -9.61 -0.33 -18.47
C GLN A 89 -9.06 -1.65 -18.99
N ALA A 90 -8.13 -2.29 -18.27
CA ALA A 90 -7.55 -3.57 -18.69
C ALA A 90 -8.60 -4.70 -18.84
N LEU A 91 -9.66 -4.70 -18.02
CA LEU A 91 -10.76 -5.67 -18.11
C LEU A 91 -11.68 -5.41 -19.32
N ASN A 92 -11.84 -4.16 -19.74
CA ASN A 92 -12.67 -3.82 -20.90
C ASN A 92 -12.01 -4.17 -22.26
N TYR A 93 -10.69 -4.42 -22.29
CA TYR A 93 -9.95 -4.80 -23.50
C TYR A 93 -9.80 -6.33 -23.69
N THR A 94 -10.23 -7.14 -22.72
CA THR A 94 -10.11 -8.61 -22.80
C THR A 94 -11.38 -9.30 -23.32
N ASP A 95 -12.43 -8.53 -23.64
CA ASP A 95 -13.73 -9.02 -24.10
C ASP A 95 -13.99 -8.78 -25.62
N GLU A 96 -12.97 -8.37 -26.39
CA GLU A 96 -12.96 -8.32 -27.88
C GLU A 96 -11.97 -9.36 -28.46
#